data_AF-A0A9D8KTA5-F1
#
_entry.id   AF-A0A9D8KTA5-F1
#
_cell.length_a   1.000
_cell.length_b   1.000
_cell.length_c   1.000
_cell.angle_alpha   90.00
_cell.angle_beta   90.00
_cell.angle_gamma   90.00
#
_symmetry.space_group_name_H-M   'P 1'
#
loop_
_entity.id
_entity.type
_entity.pdbx_description
1 polymer ?
#
loop_
_entity_poly.entity_id
_entity_poly.type
_entity_poly.pdbx_seq_one_letter_code
_entity_poly.pdbx_strand_id
1 'polypeptide(L)'
;SVLFWKSMPISDTQTVLSKLVGALVIAPLLAVVAAIITMFGFMIMISLVVLFHGGNPVTLIWASSNPFSIAASHLAWIPVYALWALPTAGWLMLCSAWARSKPFLWAVMLPVFAGVIVSWFDVMKLFGLNSGWFWGHVVSRLLLSATPGIELAYRSPTPTGESVKSMLNGFSPSVQLAGLANPELWIGVVVGAVFIVAAIWLRQRRDDT
;
A
#
# COMPACT_ATOMS: atom_id res chain seq x y z
N SER A 1 12.75 -24.83 26.18
CA SER A 1 11.69 -25.74 25.72
C SER A 1 10.84 -25.03 24.66
N VAL A 2 10.84 -25.52 23.42
CA VAL A 2 9.91 -25.04 22.37
C VAL A 2 8.44 -25.23 22.79
N LEU A 3 8.15 -26.29 23.54
CA LEU A 3 6.83 -26.58 24.12
C LEU A 3 6.32 -25.51 25.10
N PHE A 4 7.20 -24.82 25.83
CA PHE A 4 6.81 -23.74 26.75
C PHE A 4 6.36 -22.48 26.00
N TRP A 5 7.06 -22.12 24.93
CA TRP A 5 6.64 -21.02 24.05
C TRP A 5 5.35 -21.35 23.30
N LYS A 6 5.10 -22.64 22.99
CA LYS A 6 3.84 -23.13 22.39
C LYS A 6 2.64 -23.07 23.36
N SER A 7 2.87 -23.09 24.68
CA SER A 7 1.82 -22.92 25.71
C SER A 7 1.47 -21.47 26.03
N MET A 8 2.18 -20.49 25.46
CA MET A 8 1.80 -19.09 25.64
C MET A 8 0.53 -18.80 24.82
N PRO A 9 -0.43 -18.01 25.35
CA PRO A 9 -1.73 -17.77 24.73
C PRO A 9 -1.64 -16.75 23.58
N ILE A 10 -0.73 -16.97 22.63
CA ILE A 10 -0.66 -16.16 21.40
C ILE A 10 -1.26 -17.01 20.29
N SER A 11 -2.45 -16.60 19.83
CA SER A 11 -3.11 -17.26 18.70
C SER A 11 -2.40 -16.97 17.38
N ASP A 12 -2.50 -17.88 16.41
CA ASP A 12 -2.06 -17.65 15.02
C ASP A 12 -2.66 -16.38 14.43
N THR A 13 -3.90 -16.08 14.82
CA THR A 13 -4.61 -14.86 14.43
C THR A 13 -3.84 -13.61 14.88
N GLN A 14 -3.43 -13.55 16.15
CA GLN A 14 -2.62 -12.44 16.67
C GLN A 14 -1.26 -12.35 15.96
N THR A 15 -0.65 -13.48 15.61
CA THR A 15 0.62 -13.50 14.89
C THR A 15 0.48 -12.96 13.46
N VAL A 16 -0.58 -13.33 12.74
CA VAL A 16 -0.83 -12.82 11.37
C VAL A 16 -1.22 -11.35 11.40
N LEU A 17 -2.14 -10.97 12.29
CA LEU A 17 -2.60 -9.59 12.41
C LEU A 17 -1.50 -8.64 12.88
N SER A 18 -0.63 -9.05 13.80
CA SER A 18 0.51 -8.21 14.22
C SER A 18 1.49 -7.93 13.09
N LYS A 19 1.77 -8.92 12.24
CA LYS A 19 2.59 -8.71 11.03
C LYS A 19 1.88 -7.81 10.02
N LEU A 20 0.58 -7.98 9.84
CA LEU A 20 -0.22 -7.15 8.93
C LEU A 20 -0.26 -5.69 9.39
N VAL A 21 -0.54 -5.44 10.67
CA VAL A 21 -0.50 -4.10 11.28
C VAL A 21 0.90 -3.50 11.19
N GLY A 22 1.93 -4.31 11.45
CA GLY A 22 3.32 -3.92 11.31
C GLY A 22 3.64 -3.40 9.89
N ALA A 23 3.27 -4.18 8.87
CA ALA A 23 3.57 -3.87 7.48
C ALA A 23 2.69 -2.73 6.91
N LEU A 24 1.40 -2.71 7.22
CA LEU A 24 0.44 -1.80 6.59
C LEU A 24 0.22 -0.48 7.34
N VAL A 25 0.53 -0.44 8.64
CA VAL A 25 0.27 0.73 9.48
C VAL A 25 1.55 1.24 10.10
N ILE A 26 2.28 0.41 10.85
CA ILE A 26 3.43 0.87 11.64
C ILE A 26 4.56 1.33 10.72
N ALA A 27 4.93 0.53 9.71
CA ALA A 27 6.01 0.89 8.81
C ALA A 27 5.72 2.19 8.01
N PRO A 28 4.55 2.36 7.36
CA PRO A 28 4.19 3.64 6.72
C PRO A 28 4.12 4.80 7.71
N LEU A 29 3.57 4.59 8.91
CA LEU A 29 3.49 5.64 9.94
C LEU A 29 4.88 6.15 10.33
N LEU A 30 5.83 5.24 10.59
CA LEU A 30 7.21 5.63 10.91
C LEU A 30 7.87 6.38 9.75
N ALA A 31 7.66 5.93 8.52
CA ALA A 31 8.17 6.60 7.33
C ALA A 31 7.58 8.02 7.17
N VAL A 32 6.27 8.18 7.36
CA VAL A 32 5.58 9.47 7.30
C VAL A 32 6.04 10.40 8.42
N VAL A 33 6.16 9.91 9.66
CA VAL A 33 6.66 10.70 10.79
C VAL A 33 8.10 11.17 10.52
N ALA A 34 8.97 10.28 10.05
CA ALA A 34 10.34 10.65 9.68
C ALA A 34 10.34 11.71 8.57
N ALA A 35 9.52 11.54 7.52
CA ALA A 35 9.39 12.50 6.43
C ALA A 35 8.90 13.88 6.93
N ILE A 36 7.92 13.92 7.83
CA ILE A 36 7.41 15.16 8.43
C ILE A 36 8.51 15.85 9.26
N ILE A 37 9.24 15.09 10.07
CA ILE A 37 10.37 15.63 10.87
C ILE A 37 11.43 16.21 9.95
N THR A 38 11.81 15.49 8.88
CA THR A 38 12.79 15.97 7.89
C THR A 38 12.29 17.23 7.18
N MET A 39 11.01 17.28 6.79
CA MET A 39 10.39 18.45 6.15
C MET A 39 10.48 19.69 7.04
N PHE A 40 10.04 19.59 8.30
CA PHE A 40 10.11 20.71 9.24
C PHE A 40 11.56 21.08 9.58
N GLY A 41 12.45 20.11 9.77
CA GLY A 41 13.87 20.37 10.00
C GLY A 41 14.52 21.14 8.85
N PHE A 42 14.24 20.75 7.61
CA PHE A 42 14.71 21.44 6.42
C PHE A 42 14.13 22.84 6.29
N MET A 43 12.84 23.02 6.57
CA MET A 43 12.21 24.35 6.59
C MET A 43 12.84 25.28 7.62
N ILE A 44 13.16 24.78 8.81
CA ILE A 44 13.87 25.56 9.85
C ILE A 44 15.27 25.95 9.35
N MET A 45 16.02 25.00 8.76
CA MET A 45 17.35 25.28 8.18
C MET A 45 17.30 26.39 7.14
N ILE A 46 16.37 26.35 6.18
CA ILE A 46 16.21 27.41 5.18
C ILE A 46 15.75 28.71 5.83
N SER A 47 14.87 28.64 6.84
CA SER A 47 14.42 29.84 7.57
C SER A 47 15.59 30.59 8.20
N LEU A 48 16.57 29.88 8.76
CA LEU A 48 17.79 30.49 9.28
C LEU A 48 18.58 31.20 8.17
N VAL A 49 18.77 30.55 7.02
CA VAL A 49 19.47 31.16 5.87
C VAL A 49 18.77 32.44 5.41
N VAL A 50 17.44 32.42 5.32
CA VAL A 50 16.64 33.59 4.93
C VAL A 50 16.79 34.73 5.94
N LEU A 51 16.78 34.44 7.24
CA LEU A 51 17.04 35.42 8.29
C LEU A 51 18.44 36.04 8.17
N PHE A 52 19.46 35.24 7.91
CA PHE A 52 20.84 35.73 7.72
C PHE A 52 20.98 36.68 6.53
N HIS A 53 20.16 36.54 5.50
CA HIS A 53 20.16 37.41 4.32
C HIS A 53 19.14 38.55 4.41
N GLY A 54 18.54 38.78 5.59
CA GLY A 54 17.60 39.88 5.83
C GLY A 54 16.18 39.66 5.28
N GLY A 55 15.86 38.46 4.81
CA GLY A 55 14.51 38.11 4.38
C GLY A 55 13.61 37.69 5.54
N ASN A 56 12.29 37.68 5.33
CA ASN A 56 11.32 37.17 6.30
C ASN A 56 10.93 35.72 5.98
N PRO A 57 11.32 34.71 6.79
CA PRO A 57 11.01 33.32 6.51
C PRO A 57 9.52 32.99 6.52
N VAL A 58 8.75 33.72 7.33
CA VAL A 58 7.30 33.46 7.49
C VAL A 58 6.59 33.71 6.17
N THR A 59 6.90 34.81 5.49
CA THR A 59 6.27 35.15 4.21
C THR A 59 6.85 34.35 3.04
N LEU A 60 8.17 34.12 3.02
CA LEU A 60 8.82 33.43 1.90
C LEU A 60 8.65 31.91 1.92
N ILE A 61 8.60 31.30 3.10
CA ILE A 61 8.62 29.85 3.26
C ILE A 61 7.30 29.36 3.84
N TRP A 62 6.99 29.74 5.07
CA TRP A 62 5.91 29.12 5.86
C TRP A 62 4.51 29.43 5.34
N ALA A 63 4.27 30.67 4.92
CA ALA A 63 2.98 31.10 4.36
C ALA A 63 2.73 30.53 2.96
N SER A 64 3.80 30.33 2.18
CA SER A 64 3.71 29.81 0.81
C SER A 64 3.54 28.29 0.77
N SER A 65 4.16 27.55 1.71
CA SER A 65 4.24 26.09 1.65
C SER A 65 3.11 25.33 2.35
N ASN A 66 2.32 25.99 3.22
CA ASN A 66 1.28 25.35 4.04
C ASN A 66 1.69 23.94 4.58
N PRO A 67 2.76 23.88 5.39
CA PRO A 67 3.39 22.61 5.77
C PRO A 67 2.48 21.72 6.62
N PHE A 68 1.57 22.31 7.39
CA PHE A 68 0.59 21.57 8.20
C PHE A 68 -0.41 20.81 7.33
N SER A 69 -0.88 21.41 6.23
CA SER A 69 -1.76 20.71 5.28
C SER A 69 -1.02 19.55 4.59
N ILE A 70 0.26 19.72 4.26
CA ILE A 70 1.08 18.67 3.66
C ILE A 70 1.31 17.52 4.65
N ALA A 71 1.62 17.83 5.92
CA ALA A 71 1.76 16.83 6.96
C ALA A 71 0.43 16.07 7.18
N ALA A 72 -0.69 16.80 7.28
CA ALA A 72 -2.01 16.23 7.44
C ALA A 72 -2.40 15.32 6.26
N SER A 73 -2.03 15.68 5.03
CA SER A 73 -2.29 14.81 3.88
C SER A 73 -1.51 13.51 3.95
N HIS A 74 -0.21 13.56 4.27
CA HIS A 74 0.60 12.34 4.42
C HIS A 74 0.06 11.40 5.50
N LEU A 75 -0.47 11.96 6.59
CA LEU A 75 -1.16 11.18 7.64
C LEU A 75 -2.50 10.60 7.13
N ALA A 76 -3.30 11.38 6.41
CA ALA A 76 -4.58 10.95 5.85
C ALA A 76 -4.44 9.86 4.77
N TRP A 77 -3.28 9.77 4.11
CA TRP A 77 -2.99 8.75 3.12
C TRP A 77 -2.85 7.34 3.70
N ILE A 78 -2.35 7.20 4.93
CA ILE A 78 -2.05 5.91 5.58
C ILE A 78 -3.24 4.93 5.57
N PRO A 79 -4.46 5.31 6.01
CA PRO A 79 -5.60 4.38 5.98
C PRO A 79 -5.99 3.97 4.55
N VAL A 80 -5.89 4.89 3.59
CA VAL A 80 -6.18 4.60 2.18
C VAL A 80 -5.16 3.61 1.62
N TYR A 81 -3.87 3.82 1.91
CA TYR A 81 -2.79 2.91 1.55
C TYR A 81 -3.01 1.53 2.15
N ALA A 82 -3.29 1.45 3.46
CA ALA A 82 -3.48 0.19 4.16
C ALA A 82 -4.60 -0.65 3.52
N LEU A 83 -5.74 -0.03 3.23
CA LEU A 83 -6.86 -0.69 2.54
C LEU A 83 -6.51 -1.08 1.11
N TRP A 84 -5.82 -0.20 0.39
CA TRP A 84 -5.44 -0.46 -1.00
C TRP A 84 -4.48 -1.63 -1.14
N ALA A 85 -3.55 -1.77 -0.20
CA ALA A 85 -2.49 -2.78 -0.16
C ALA A 85 -2.96 -4.16 0.34
N LEU A 86 -4.19 -4.28 0.87
CA LEU A 86 -4.74 -5.53 1.40
C LEU A 86 -4.69 -6.73 0.44
N PRO A 87 -4.98 -6.61 -0.87
CA PRO A 87 -4.88 -7.74 -1.80
C PRO A 87 -3.48 -8.35 -1.81
N THR A 88 -2.45 -7.50 -1.92
CA THR A 88 -1.05 -7.94 -1.93
C THR A 88 -0.64 -8.50 -0.58
N ALA A 89 -0.96 -7.80 0.52
CA ALA A 89 -0.59 -8.25 1.86
C ALA A 89 -1.25 -9.59 2.21
N GLY A 90 -2.55 -9.73 1.92
CA GLY A 90 -3.28 -10.98 2.11
C GLY A 90 -2.74 -12.11 1.23
N TRP A 91 -2.46 -11.84 -0.04
CA TRP A 91 -1.86 -12.81 -0.96
C TRP A 91 -0.51 -13.32 -0.46
N LEU A 92 0.38 -12.44 -0.01
CA LEU A 92 1.67 -12.81 0.55
C LEU A 92 1.54 -13.63 1.83
N MET A 93 0.57 -13.29 2.71
CA MET A 93 0.27 -14.09 3.90
C MET A 93 -0.21 -15.49 3.53
N LEU A 94 -1.08 -15.59 2.53
CA LEU A 94 -1.59 -16.87 2.04
C LEU A 94 -0.48 -17.72 1.43
N CYS A 95 0.36 -17.16 0.56
CA CYS A 95 1.51 -17.86 -0.01
C CYS A 95 2.51 -18.29 1.06
N SER A 96 2.75 -17.45 2.08
CA SER A 96 3.59 -17.80 3.22
C SER A 96 3.03 -18.95 4.05
N ALA A 97 1.71 -19.04 4.20
CA ALA A 97 1.06 -20.14 4.90
C ALA A 97 0.98 -21.42 4.05
N TRP A 98 0.87 -21.29 2.73
CA TRP A 98 0.66 -22.41 1.82
C TRP A 98 1.97 -23.05 1.31
N ALA A 99 2.96 -22.27 0.89
CA ALA A 99 4.16 -22.82 0.27
C ALA A 99 5.07 -23.52 1.30
N ARG A 100 5.48 -24.77 1.02
CA ARG A 100 6.42 -25.52 1.87
C ARG A 100 7.87 -25.07 1.70
N SER A 101 8.23 -24.56 0.54
CA SER A 101 9.55 -23.99 0.25
C SER A 101 9.43 -22.81 -0.72
N LYS A 102 10.33 -21.83 -0.56
CA LYS A 102 10.41 -20.60 -1.37
C LYS A 102 9.06 -19.86 -1.53
N PRO A 103 8.39 -19.40 -0.45
CA PRO A 103 7.07 -18.77 -0.54
C PRO A 103 6.99 -17.55 -1.46
N PHE A 104 8.02 -16.72 -1.47
CA PHE A 104 8.09 -15.53 -2.33
C PHE A 104 8.09 -15.89 -3.82
N LEU A 105 8.81 -16.95 -4.21
CA LEU A 105 8.86 -17.41 -5.59
C LEU A 105 7.45 -17.80 -6.08
N TRP A 106 6.70 -18.55 -5.26
CA TRP A 106 5.32 -18.93 -5.58
C TRP A 106 4.38 -17.72 -5.64
N ALA A 107 4.56 -16.75 -4.73
CA ALA A 107 3.74 -15.55 -4.70
C ALA A 107 3.87 -14.71 -5.98
N VAL A 108 5.04 -14.69 -6.61
CA VAL A 108 5.28 -13.96 -7.86
C VAL A 108 4.93 -14.82 -9.07
N MET A 109 5.34 -16.09 -9.09
CA MET A 109 5.12 -16.97 -10.23
C MET A 109 3.63 -17.18 -10.49
N LEU A 110 2.81 -17.45 -9.46
CA LEU A 110 1.39 -17.78 -9.67
C LEU A 110 0.61 -16.70 -10.44
N PRO A 111 0.62 -15.42 -10.03
CA PRO A 111 -0.06 -14.37 -10.79
C PRO A 111 0.51 -14.14 -12.19
N VAL A 112 1.85 -14.22 -12.34
CA VAL A 112 2.51 -13.99 -13.62
C VAL A 112 2.19 -15.09 -14.62
N PHE A 113 2.34 -16.36 -14.24
CA PHE A 113 1.99 -17.49 -15.10
C PHE A 113 0.50 -17.51 -15.43
N ALA A 114 -0.37 -17.21 -14.46
CA ALA A 114 -1.80 -17.04 -14.73
C ALA A 114 -2.05 -15.95 -15.77
N GLY A 115 -1.38 -14.80 -15.67
CA GLY A 115 -1.48 -13.71 -16.64
C GLY A 115 -1.01 -14.10 -18.05
N VAL A 116 0.10 -14.83 -18.15
CA VAL A 116 0.61 -15.34 -19.43
C VAL A 116 -0.39 -16.32 -20.06
N ILE A 117 -0.90 -17.28 -19.29
CA ILE A 117 -1.89 -18.27 -19.77
C ILE A 117 -3.16 -17.57 -20.23
N VAL A 118 -3.72 -16.66 -19.41
CA VAL A 118 -4.94 -15.90 -19.74
C VAL A 118 -4.76 -15.08 -21.02
N SER A 119 -3.57 -14.51 -21.22
CA SER A 119 -3.24 -13.73 -22.42
C SER A 119 -3.05 -14.61 -23.65
N TRP A 120 -2.43 -15.79 -23.50
CA TRP A 120 -2.14 -16.68 -24.63
C TRP A 120 -3.37 -17.38 -25.17
N PHE A 121 -4.28 -17.80 -24.28
CA PHE A 121 -5.55 -18.44 -24.67
C PHE A 121 -6.67 -17.43 -24.93
N ASP A 122 -6.40 -16.12 -24.87
CA ASP A 122 -7.39 -15.07 -25.06
C ASP A 122 -8.66 -15.25 -24.19
N VAL A 123 -8.51 -15.81 -22.99
CA VAL A 123 -9.63 -16.20 -22.11
C VAL A 123 -10.54 -15.01 -21.82
N MET A 124 -9.95 -13.81 -21.71
CA MET A 124 -10.70 -12.58 -21.44
C MET A 124 -11.66 -12.20 -22.56
N LYS A 125 -11.40 -12.60 -23.82
CA LYS A 125 -12.30 -12.32 -24.95
C LYS A 125 -13.67 -12.99 -24.78
N LEU A 126 -13.73 -14.13 -24.07
CA LEU A 126 -15.00 -14.81 -23.74
C LEU A 126 -15.92 -13.94 -22.88
N PHE A 127 -15.36 -13.00 -22.13
CA PHE A 127 -16.08 -12.07 -21.27
C PHE A 127 -16.17 -10.65 -21.87
N GLY A 128 -15.77 -10.47 -23.13
CA GLY A 128 -15.73 -9.16 -23.79
C GLY A 128 -14.66 -8.22 -23.21
N LEU A 129 -13.66 -8.74 -22.49
CA LEU A 129 -12.60 -7.97 -21.86
C LEU A 129 -11.26 -8.19 -22.58
N ASN A 130 -10.33 -7.24 -22.44
CA ASN A 130 -8.97 -7.37 -22.93
C ASN A 130 -8.09 -8.08 -21.88
N SER A 131 -7.13 -8.90 -22.31
CA SER A 131 -6.05 -9.45 -21.47
C SER A 131 -5.35 -8.37 -20.63
N GLY A 132 -5.23 -7.13 -21.14
CA GLY A 132 -4.72 -5.98 -20.38
C GLY A 132 -5.51 -5.68 -19.10
N TRP A 133 -6.83 -5.94 -19.08
CA TRP A 133 -7.64 -5.79 -17.89
C TRP A 133 -7.19 -6.75 -16.78
N PHE A 134 -6.89 -8.02 -17.12
CA PHE A 134 -6.42 -9.02 -16.16
C PHE A 134 -5.06 -8.62 -15.55
N TRP A 135 -4.14 -8.12 -16.38
CA TRP A 135 -2.86 -7.61 -15.89
C TRP A 135 -3.03 -6.40 -14.96
N GLY A 136 -3.93 -5.47 -15.28
CA GLY A 136 -4.22 -4.28 -14.47
C GLY A 136 -4.99 -4.56 -13.18
N HIS A 137 -5.99 -5.43 -13.21
CA HIS A 137 -6.92 -5.59 -12.08
C HIS A 137 -6.67 -6.85 -11.26
N VAL A 138 -5.92 -7.82 -11.79
CA VAL A 138 -5.59 -9.06 -11.07
C VAL A 138 -4.10 -9.10 -10.77
N VAL A 139 -3.23 -9.15 -11.79
CA VAL A 139 -1.79 -9.39 -11.55
C VAL A 139 -1.14 -8.24 -10.79
N SER A 140 -1.31 -7.02 -11.27
CA SER A 140 -0.75 -5.84 -10.59
C SER A 140 -1.44 -5.56 -9.26
N ARG A 141 -2.73 -5.86 -9.09
CA ARG A 141 -3.37 -5.74 -7.76
C ARG A 141 -2.80 -6.75 -6.77
N LEU A 142 -2.45 -7.97 -7.19
CA LEU A 142 -1.82 -8.95 -6.30
C LEU A 142 -0.35 -8.63 -6.00
N LEU A 143 0.41 -8.11 -6.97
CA LEU A 143 1.86 -7.94 -6.82
C LEU A 143 2.29 -6.53 -6.41
N LEU A 144 1.57 -5.51 -6.83
CA LEU A 144 1.99 -4.11 -6.76
C LEU A 144 1.11 -3.25 -5.86
N SER A 145 -0.03 -3.72 -5.33
CA SER A 145 -0.89 -2.84 -4.51
C SER A 145 -0.22 -2.33 -3.24
N ALA A 146 0.84 -2.99 -2.77
CA ALA A 146 1.63 -2.51 -1.63
C ALA A 146 2.65 -1.43 -2.01
N THR A 147 2.90 -1.15 -3.30
CA THR A 147 3.84 -0.11 -3.70
C THR A 147 3.20 1.26 -3.50
N PRO A 148 3.82 2.17 -2.73
CA PRO A 148 3.28 3.51 -2.48
C PRO A 148 2.98 4.27 -3.78
N GLY A 149 1.83 4.94 -3.86
CA GLY A 149 1.46 5.82 -4.97
C GLY A 149 0.88 5.11 -6.19
N ILE A 150 0.87 3.78 -6.23
CA ILE A 150 0.29 3.03 -7.36
C ILE A 150 -1.21 3.29 -7.51
N GLU A 151 -1.91 3.57 -6.41
CA GLU A 151 -3.33 3.88 -6.39
C GLU A 151 -3.68 5.10 -7.25
N LEU A 152 -2.74 6.03 -7.44
CA LEU A 152 -2.95 7.20 -8.31
C LEU A 152 -3.00 6.78 -9.79
N ALA A 153 -2.20 5.79 -10.20
CA ALA A 153 -2.22 5.26 -11.56
C ALA A 153 -3.56 4.59 -11.91
N TYR A 154 -4.26 4.05 -10.92
CA TYR A 154 -5.61 3.48 -11.09
C TYR A 154 -6.72 4.54 -11.11
N ARG A 155 -6.45 5.75 -10.62
CA ARG A 155 -7.42 6.85 -10.57
C ARG A 155 -7.27 7.84 -11.72
N SER A 156 -6.09 7.91 -12.32
CA SER A 156 -5.76 8.86 -13.38
C SER A 156 -5.26 8.12 -14.64
N PRO A 157 -6.17 7.66 -15.54
CA PRO A 157 -5.78 6.89 -16.71
C PRO A 157 -5.05 7.69 -17.81
N THR A 158 -5.04 9.02 -17.73
CA THR A 158 -4.41 9.90 -18.73
C THR A 158 -3.25 10.69 -18.13
N PRO A 159 -2.02 10.57 -18.69
CA PRO A 159 -0.91 11.44 -18.34
C PRO A 159 -1.17 12.83 -18.96
N THR A 160 -1.97 13.65 -18.28
CA THR A 160 -2.14 15.06 -18.66
C THR A 160 -0.87 15.81 -18.27
N GLY A 161 -0.15 16.31 -19.27
CA GLY A 161 1.14 17.00 -19.20
C GLY A 161 1.44 17.67 -17.86
N GLU A 162 2.47 17.14 -17.18
CA GLU A 162 2.76 17.39 -15.77
C GLU A 162 3.30 18.81 -15.55
N SER A 163 2.43 19.72 -15.13
CA SER A 163 2.86 20.88 -14.35
C SER A 163 3.13 20.42 -12.91
N VAL A 164 4.15 21.00 -12.25
CA VAL A 164 4.45 20.77 -10.82
C VAL A 164 3.20 20.96 -9.93
N LYS A 165 2.26 21.82 -10.35
CA LYS A 165 0.97 22.04 -9.68
C LYS A 165 0.04 20.82 -9.73
N SER A 166 0.06 20.04 -10.82
CA SER A 166 -0.71 18.79 -10.95
C SER A 166 -0.22 17.74 -9.95
N MET A 167 1.11 17.60 -9.80
CA MET A 167 1.72 16.72 -8.81
C MET A 167 1.39 17.14 -7.38
N LEU A 168 1.49 18.45 -7.08
CA LEU A 168 1.14 18.98 -5.75
C LEU A 168 -0.34 18.80 -5.41
N ASN A 169 -1.25 18.91 -6.39
CA ASN A 169 -2.67 18.64 -6.19
C ASN A 169 -2.97 17.16 -5.89
N GLY A 170 -2.17 16.24 -6.42
CA GLY A 170 -2.25 14.80 -6.12
C GLY A 170 -1.99 14.47 -4.64
N PHE A 171 -1.23 15.30 -3.93
CA PHE A 171 -0.96 15.16 -2.50
C PHE A 171 -1.97 15.86 -1.58
N SER A 172 -3.06 16.41 -2.14
CA SER A 172 -4.10 17.02 -1.31
C SER A 172 -4.87 15.94 -0.53
N PRO A 173 -5.29 16.20 0.73
CA PRO A 173 -6.06 15.24 1.52
C PRO A 173 -7.37 14.81 0.82
N SER A 174 -8.01 15.74 0.11
CA SER A 174 -9.26 15.49 -0.62
C SER A 174 -9.09 14.46 -1.74
N VAL A 175 -8.02 14.57 -2.54
CA VAL A 175 -7.73 13.62 -3.64
C VAL A 175 -7.34 12.24 -3.11
N GLN A 176 -6.61 12.19 -2.00
CA GLN A 176 -6.22 10.92 -1.39
C GLN A 176 -7.43 10.19 -0.82
N LEU A 177 -8.28 10.90 -0.06
CA LEU A 177 -9.49 10.35 0.56
C LEU A 177 -10.59 10.05 -0.45
N ALA A 178 -10.63 10.72 -1.61
CA ALA A 178 -11.50 10.33 -2.74
C ALA A 178 -11.27 8.88 -3.17
N GLY A 179 -10.11 8.31 -2.83
CA GLY A 179 -9.83 6.88 -2.94
C GLY A 179 -10.88 5.96 -2.34
N LEU A 180 -11.44 6.35 -1.20
CA LEU A 180 -12.42 5.56 -0.45
C LEU A 180 -13.77 5.47 -1.17
N ALA A 181 -14.05 6.39 -2.10
CA ALA A 181 -15.25 6.36 -2.93
C ALA A 181 -15.13 5.36 -4.10
N ASN A 182 -13.94 4.84 -4.40
CA ASN A 182 -13.74 3.93 -5.54
C ASN A 182 -14.18 2.49 -5.19
N PRO A 183 -15.09 1.88 -5.96
CA PRO A 183 -15.51 0.49 -5.73
C PRO A 183 -14.36 -0.52 -5.82
N GLU A 184 -13.38 -0.29 -6.71
CA GLU A 184 -12.18 -1.12 -6.91
C GLU A 184 -11.31 -1.27 -5.65
N LEU A 185 -11.35 -0.25 -4.76
CA LEU A 185 -10.67 -0.34 -3.47
C LEU A 185 -11.33 -1.43 -2.63
N TRP A 186 -12.66 -1.38 -2.50
CA TRP A 186 -13.42 -2.28 -1.64
C TRP A 186 -13.45 -3.72 -2.14
N ILE A 187 -13.49 -3.93 -3.45
CA ILE A 187 -13.30 -5.26 -4.05
C ILE A 187 -11.95 -5.84 -3.60
N GLY A 188 -10.89 -5.03 -3.67
CA GLY A 188 -9.57 -5.42 -3.19
C GLY A 188 -9.53 -5.73 -1.68
N VAL A 189 -10.19 -4.91 -0.85
CA VAL A 189 -10.29 -5.12 0.60
C VAL A 189 -10.91 -6.49 0.90
N VAL A 190 -12.02 -6.82 0.23
CA VAL A 190 -12.71 -8.11 0.42
C VAL A 190 -11.82 -9.27 0.01
N VAL A 191 -11.18 -9.19 -1.17
CA VAL A 191 -10.26 -10.23 -1.65
C VAL A 191 -9.08 -10.42 -0.70
N GLY A 192 -8.46 -9.32 -0.24
CA GLY A 192 -7.38 -9.36 0.73
C GLY A 192 -7.81 -9.99 2.07
N ALA A 193 -8.99 -9.65 2.57
CA ALA A 193 -9.56 -10.22 3.79
C ALA A 193 -9.76 -11.74 3.66
N VAL A 194 -10.29 -12.21 2.52
CA VAL A 194 -10.43 -13.65 2.23
C VAL A 194 -9.07 -14.36 2.26
N PHE A 195 -8.03 -13.78 1.66
CA PHE A 195 -6.69 -14.37 1.71
C PHE A 195 -6.11 -14.41 3.12
N ILE A 196 -6.33 -13.38 3.94
CA ILE A 196 -5.88 -13.36 5.34
C ILE A 196 -6.57 -14.47 6.14
N VAL A 197 -7.90 -14.60 6.01
CA VAL A 197 -8.66 -15.66 6.68
C VAL A 197 -8.19 -17.05 6.23
N ALA A 198 -7.99 -17.24 4.92
CA ALA A 198 -7.46 -18.49 4.39
C ALA A 198 -6.03 -18.79 4.90
N ALA A 199 -5.18 -17.77 5.05
CA ALA A 199 -3.84 -17.92 5.59
C ALA A 199 -3.86 -18.35 7.07
N ILE A 200 -4.75 -17.76 7.88
CA ILE A 200 -4.92 -18.12 9.29
C ILE A 200 -5.41 -19.56 9.41
N TRP A 201 -6.44 -19.92 8.64
CA TRP A 201 -7.01 -21.26 8.65
C TRP A 201 -6.01 -22.34 8.21
N LEU A 202 -5.17 -22.05 7.20
CA LEU A 202 -4.12 -22.98 6.76
C LEU A 202 -3.02 -23.18 7.80
N ARG A 203 -2.70 -22.17 8.61
CA ARG A 203 -1.71 -22.27 9.70
C ARG A 203 -2.23 -23.17 10.82
N GLN A 204 -3.45 -22.90 11.29
CA GLN A 204 -4.09 -23.68 12.34
C GLN A 204 -4.11 -25.18 12.01
N ARG A 205 -4.51 -25.54 10.78
CA ARG A 205 -4.58 -26.94 10.35
C ARG A 205 -3.23 -27.65 10.23
N ARG A 206 -2.13 -26.93 10.02
CA ARG A 206 -0.79 -27.53 9.90
C ARG A 206 -0.16 -27.79 11.25
N ASP A 207 -0.55 -27.03 12.26
CA ASP A 207 -0.05 -27.20 13.62
C ASP A 207 -0.70 -28.39 14.35
N ASP A 208 -1.84 -28.86 13.83
CA ASP A 208 -2.60 -30.03 14.29
C ASP A 208 -2.15 -31.37 13.67
N THR A 209 -1.37 -31.35 12.57
CA THR A 209 -0.90 -32.55 11.83
C THR A 209 0.59 -32.81 12.00
#